data_AF-R9B9Y8-F1
#
_entry.id   AF-R9B9Y8-F1
#
_cell.length_a   1.000
_cell.length_b   1.000
_cell.length_c   1.000
_cell.angle_alpha   90.00
_cell.angle_beta   90.00
_cell.angle_gamma   90.00
#
_symmetry.space_group_name_H-M   'P 1'
#
loop_
_entity.id
_entity.type
_entity.pdbx_description
1 polymer ?
#
loop_
_entity_poly.entity_id
_entity_poly.type
_entity_poly.pdbx_seq_one_letter_code
_entity_poly.pdbx_strand_id
1 'polypeptide(L)'
;MTDFVQHSPVAIQRYMQQIGNLSANELVKKSGLTIEKVYTLLNDATPILKLSELEQIAKVLFVPSVYLTNDELEYLPDIPAIVDHRNMEDVFNSSYAYQAVLREAIKARNDYLYVLETMGEEPLDFNLMLSGNDAVEDAKIISDYFDLNHQKRAVKHNDYYSAWRSIFEAKDILVIEKSSKEPFGSDGFCLWFDVVPVIVVLSTGQAAERRLFTIMHELVHLGLRQSVFDGKINAINTNNQMERYCDTVAGHVIAPFELLESCYQSDMTVEELVLKVRSKAKASRPAIAIQLKLAGYISDQQLRDYLRQLDQIKIAKNKSGEAKIPASTRIISHFGRYFVQTVIAAMSHNTISASTAKDILGIKPTYKPTTLQDVQRQVYM
;
A
#
# COMPACT_ATOMS: atom_id res chain seq x y z
N MET A 1 11.57 9.86 -38.18
CA MET A 1 12.80 10.64 -37.95
C MET A 1 13.26 10.31 -36.55
N THR A 2 14.57 10.18 -36.32
CA THR A 2 15.07 9.97 -34.96
C THR A 2 15.24 11.36 -34.36
N ASP A 3 14.32 11.75 -33.49
CA ASP A 3 14.35 13.06 -32.87
C ASP A 3 15.41 13.07 -31.77
N PHE A 4 16.35 14.00 -31.90
CA PHE A 4 17.43 14.21 -30.95
C PHE A 4 17.12 15.44 -30.11
N VAL A 5 17.48 15.39 -28.83
CA VAL A 5 17.21 16.45 -27.87
C VAL A 5 18.45 16.70 -27.02
N GLN A 6 18.67 17.96 -26.66
CA GLN A 6 19.70 18.35 -25.71
C GLN A 6 19.24 18.01 -24.30
N HIS A 7 20.16 17.50 -23.47
CA HIS A 7 19.88 17.28 -22.05
C HIS A 7 20.87 18.00 -21.14
N SER A 8 20.47 18.11 -19.86
CA SER A 8 21.28 18.67 -18.79
C SER A 8 21.79 17.55 -17.87
N PRO A 9 23.12 17.27 -17.85
CA PRO A 9 23.72 16.33 -16.91
C PRO A 9 23.47 16.72 -15.45
N VAL A 10 23.48 18.03 -15.17
CA VAL A 10 23.23 18.59 -13.83
C VAL A 10 21.80 18.26 -13.39
N ALA A 11 20.81 18.44 -14.27
CA ALA A 11 19.42 18.09 -13.98
C ALA A 11 19.28 16.60 -13.68
N ILE A 12 19.89 15.73 -14.50
CA ILE A 12 19.85 14.28 -14.32
C ILE A 12 20.47 13.87 -12.98
N GLN A 13 21.66 14.40 -12.65
CA GLN A 13 22.34 14.13 -11.38
C GLN A 13 21.53 14.61 -10.17
N ARG A 14 20.90 15.79 -10.26
CA ARG A 14 20.00 16.30 -9.21
C ARG A 14 18.86 15.33 -8.93
N TYR A 15 18.16 14.86 -9.97
CA TYR A 15 17.06 13.92 -9.77
C TYR A 15 17.53 12.53 -9.32
N MET A 16 18.74 12.09 -9.72
CA MET A 16 19.38 10.88 -9.17
C MET A 16 19.63 11.01 -7.65
N GLN A 17 20.03 12.19 -7.17
CA GLN A 17 20.18 12.44 -5.74
C GLN A 17 18.83 12.44 -5.01
N GLN A 18 17.82 13.12 -5.57
CA GLN A 18 16.49 13.25 -4.97
C GLN A 18 15.76 11.90 -4.77
N ILE A 19 15.98 10.92 -5.64
CA ILE A 19 15.39 9.57 -5.51
C ILE A 19 16.17 8.65 -4.55
N GLY A 20 17.09 9.22 -3.76
CA GLY A 20 17.88 8.52 -2.77
C GLY A 20 19.25 8.06 -3.26
N ASN A 21 19.96 8.95 -3.97
CA ASN A 21 21.32 8.75 -4.49
C ASN A 21 21.44 7.53 -5.42
N LEU A 22 20.59 7.49 -6.45
CA LEU A 22 20.64 6.45 -7.48
C LEU A 22 22.03 6.40 -8.13
N SER A 23 22.66 5.22 -8.12
CA SER A 23 23.96 5.05 -8.77
C SER A 23 23.85 4.98 -10.30
N ALA A 24 24.92 5.31 -11.02
CA ALA A 24 24.98 5.15 -12.47
C ALA A 24 24.72 3.69 -12.92
N ASN A 25 25.25 2.72 -12.18
CA ASN A 25 25.01 1.29 -12.43
C ASN A 25 23.54 0.91 -12.27
N GLU A 26 22.85 1.50 -11.29
CA GLU A 26 21.44 1.26 -11.09
C GLU A 26 20.60 1.95 -12.18
N LEU A 27 20.96 3.17 -12.59
CA LEU A 27 20.35 3.84 -13.74
C LEU A 27 20.50 3.00 -15.03
N VAL A 28 21.66 2.41 -15.30
CA VAL A 28 21.89 1.44 -16.39
C VAL A 28 20.91 0.28 -16.29
N LYS A 29 20.83 -0.37 -15.12
CA LYS A 29 19.97 -1.54 -14.89
C LYS A 29 18.49 -1.22 -15.09
N LYS A 30 18.02 -0.05 -14.64
CA LYS A 30 16.60 0.34 -14.68
C LYS A 30 16.18 0.94 -16.02
N SER A 31 17.07 1.69 -16.70
CA SER A 31 16.79 2.28 -18.01
C SER A 31 16.98 1.30 -19.17
N GLY A 32 17.87 0.32 -19.02
CA GLY A 32 18.27 -0.59 -20.10
C GLY A 32 19.30 0.01 -21.07
N LEU A 33 19.82 1.21 -20.78
CA LEU A 33 20.90 1.83 -21.54
C LEU A 33 22.25 1.17 -21.25
N THR A 34 23.22 1.33 -22.16
CA THR A 34 24.59 0.85 -21.92
C THR A 34 25.31 1.73 -20.90
N ILE A 35 26.27 1.15 -20.18
CA ILE A 35 27.05 1.88 -19.18
C ILE A 35 27.84 3.05 -19.79
N GLU A 36 28.39 2.86 -20.99
CA GLU A 36 29.09 3.91 -21.73
C GLU A 36 28.17 5.12 -21.98
N LYS A 37 26.92 4.88 -22.43
CA LYS A 37 25.94 5.95 -22.63
C LYS A 37 25.62 6.69 -21.34
N VAL A 38 25.48 5.95 -20.23
CA VAL A 38 25.22 6.55 -18.91
C VAL A 38 26.42 7.36 -18.40
N TYR A 39 27.64 6.96 -18.70
CA TYR A 39 28.79 7.81 -18.38
C TYR A 39 28.84 9.06 -19.26
N THR A 40 28.60 8.96 -20.57
CA THR A 40 28.56 10.13 -21.46
C THR A 40 27.49 11.11 -21.02
N LEU A 41 26.27 10.65 -20.74
CA LEU A 41 25.16 11.54 -20.38
C LEU A 41 25.38 12.29 -19.07
N LEU A 42 26.15 11.74 -18.14
CA LEU A 42 26.41 12.34 -16.82
C LEU A 42 27.60 13.30 -16.81
N ASN A 43 28.48 13.26 -17.81
CA ASN A 43 29.77 13.99 -17.76
C ASN A 43 30.01 14.91 -18.96
N ASP A 44 29.34 14.69 -20.09
CA ASP A 44 29.53 15.52 -21.28
C ASP A 44 28.85 16.89 -21.10
N ALA A 45 29.45 17.95 -21.62
CA ALA A 45 28.99 19.33 -21.44
C ALA A 45 27.85 19.72 -22.40
N THR A 46 27.72 19.06 -23.56
CA THR A 46 26.65 19.30 -24.53
C THR A 46 26.08 17.99 -25.13
N PRO A 47 25.63 17.04 -24.30
CA PRO A 47 25.20 15.76 -24.83
C PRO A 47 23.83 15.86 -25.50
N ILE A 48 23.78 15.27 -26.69
CA ILE A 48 22.56 15.10 -27.47
C ILE A 48 22.20 13.62 -27.41
N LEU A 49 20.98 13.31 -27.01
CA LEU A 49 20.46 11.95 -26.95
C LEU A 49 19.17 11.82 -27.76
N LYS A 50 18.77 10.58 -28.07
CA LYS A 50 17.46 10.36 -28.69
C LYS A 50 16.37 10.70 -27.68
N LEU A 51 15.28 11.30 -28.14
CA LEU A 51 14.13 11.62 -27.27
C LEU A 51 13.64 10.39 -26.50
N SER A 52 13.59 9.22 -27.15
CA SER A 52 13.20 7.96 -26.51
C SER A 52 14.15 7.50 -25.40
N GLU A 53 15.44 7.83 -25.48
CA GLU A 53 16.42 7.56 -24.42
C GLU A 53 16.22 8.54 -23.25
N LEU A 54 15.91 9.80 -23.53
CA LEU A 54 15.55 10.78 -22.49
C LEU A 54 14.29 10.37 -21.74
N GLU A 55 13.26 9.92 -22.45
CA GLU A 55 12.03 9.40 -21.87
C GLU A 55 12.26 8.16 -21.00
N GLN A 56 13.19 7.27 -21.39
CA GLN A 56 13.59 6.13 -20.56
C GLN A 56 14.22 6.58 -19.25
N ILE A 57 15.13 7.56 -19.30
CA ILE A 57 15.78 8.12 -18.10
C ILE A 57 14.75 8.84 -17.22
N ALA A 58 13.94 9.71 -17.82
CA ALA A 58 12.89 10.47 -17.16
C ALA A 58 11.93 9.55 -16.39
N LYS A 59 11.55 8.41 -17.00
CA LYS A 59 10.73 7.38 -16.36
C LYS A 59 11.40 6.74 -15.14
N VAL A 60 12.71 6.48 -15.19
CA VAL A 60 13.47 5.96 -14.04
C VAL A 60 13.57 7.00 -12.93
N LEU A 61 13.72 8.27 -13.29
CA LEU A 61 13.85 9.37 -12.33
C LEU A 61 12.51 9.93 -11.82
N PHE A 62 11.39 9.39 -12.32
CA PHE A 62 10.03 9.81 -11.98
C PHE A 62 9.75 11.29 -12.25
N VAL A 63 10.32 11.83 -13.33
CA VAL A 63 10.10 13.21 -13.78
C VAL A 63 9.68 13.25 -15.24
N PRO A 64 8.91 14.25 -15.69
CA PRO A 64 8.69 14.45 -17.12
C PRO A 64 10.00 14.78 -17.83
N SER A 65 10.17 14.27 -19.06
CA SER A 65 11.45 14.37 -19.80
C SER A 65 11.93 15.81 -20.03
N VAL A 66 11.01 16.77 -20.16
CA VAL A 66 11.33 18.20 -20.29
C VAL A 66 12.17 18.74 -19.13
N TYR A 67 12.01 18.22 -17.90
CA TYR A 67 12.79 18.66 -16.75
C TYR A 67 14.22 18.14 -16.75
N LEU A 68 14.56 17.25 -17.68
CA LEU A 68 15.92 16.77 -17.90
C LEU A 68 16.66 17.57 -18.98
N THR A 69 16.00 18.53 -19.65
CA THR A 69 16.63 19.30 -20.73
C THR A 69 17.33 20.56 -20.26
N ASN A 70 16.96 21.08 -19.09
CA ASN A 70 17.48 22.33 -18.52
C ASN A 70 17.63 22.18 -16.99
N ASP A 71 18.78 22.59 -16.46
CA ASP A 71 19.10 22.58 -15.03
C ASP A 71 18.31 23.61 -14.21
N GLU A 72 17.85 24.70 -14.83
CA GLU A 72 17.01 25.70 -14.18
C GLU A 72 15.56 25.21 -13.94
N LEU A 73 15.13 24.16 -14.64
CA LEU A 73 13.78 23.61 -14.48
C LEU A 73 13.72 22.66 -13.27
N GLU A 74 12.82 22.95 -12.34
CA GLU A 74 12.58 22.12 -11.16
C GLU A 74 11.17 21.52 -11.17
N TYR A 75 11.09 20.20 -11.16
CA TYR A 75 9.86 19.47 -10.99
C TYR A 75 9.61 19.23 -9.50
N LEU A 76 8.54 19.82 -8.99
CA LEU A 76 8.05 19.59 -7.64
C LEU A 76 6.84 18.66 -7.72
N PRO A 77 7.00 17.36 -7.45
CA PRO A 77 5.87 16.45 -7.44
C PRO A 77 4.96 16.78 -6.25
N ASP A 78 3.64 16.74 -6.49
CA ASP A 78 2.63 16.85 -5.43
C ASP A 78 2.61 15.57 -4.60
N ILE A 79 3.46 15.53 -3.57
CA ILE A 79 3.52 14.47 -2.56
C ILE A 79 3.41 15.13 -1.20
N PRO A 80 2.59 14.61 -0.29
CA PRO A 80 2.62 15.06 1.09
C PRO A 80 3.99 14.78 1.73
N ALA A 81 4.32 15.54 2.76
CA ALA A 81 5.48 15.25 3.60
C ALA A 81 5.25 13.91 4.32
N ILE A 82 6.18 12.96 4.15
CA ILE A 82 6.07 11.61 4.72
C ILE A 82 7.07 11.47 5.87
N VAL A 83 6.58 11.00 7.01
CA VAL A 83 7.43 10.58 8.12
C VAL A 83 7.84 9.13 7.90
N ASP A 84 9.15 8.83 7.87
CA ASP A 84 9.64 7.46 7.70
C ASP A 84 10.03 6.87 9.06
N HIS A 85 9.34 5.81 9.47
CA HIS A 85 9.55 5.11 10.75
C HIS A 85 10.33 3.80 10.60
N ARG A 86 10.82 3.50 9.40
CA ARG A 86 11.68 2.33 9.17
C ARG A 86 13.06 2.50 9.78
N ASN A 87 13.77 1.38 9.92
CA ASN A 87 15.18 1.44 10.31
C ASN A 87 16.05 1.96 9.16
N MET A 88 17.20 2.57 9.51
CA MET A 88 18.09 3.21 8.53
C MET A 88 18.62 2.25 7.45
N GLU A 89 18.83 0.97 7.79
CA GLU A 89 19.33 -0.04 6.84
C GLU A 89 18.29 -0.32 5.75
N ASP A 90 17.02 -0.50 6.12
CA ASP A 90 15.92 -0.70 5.19
C ASP A 90 15.66 0.56 4.33
N VAL A 91 15.79 1.76 4.89
CA VAL A 91 15.68 3.03 4.14
C VAL A 91 16.75 3.09 3.06
N PHE A 92 18.01 2.81 3.42
CA PHE A 92 19.13 2.83 2.48
C PHE A 92 18.98 1.78 1.38
N ASN A 93 18.59 0.56 1.75
CA ASN A 93 18.51 -0.57 0.81
C ASN A 93 17.30 -0.51 -0.13
N SER A 94 16.32 0.34 0.14
CA SER A 94 15.07 0.39 -0.63
C SER A 94 14.75 1.75 -1.22
N SER A 95 15.67 2.71 -1.23
CA SER A 95 15.40 4.12 -1.60
C SER A 95 14.68 4.27 -2.95
N TYR A 96 15.21 3.67 -4.02
CA TYR A 96 14.57 3.69 -5.34
C TYR A 96 13.23 2.95 -5.35
N ALA A 97 13.19 1.76 -4.73
CA ALA A 97 11.98 0.94 -4.68
C ALA A 97 10.85 1.68 -3.93
N TYR A 98 11.19 2.39 -2.86
CA TYR A 98 10.30 3.24 -2.08
C TYR A 98 9.71 4.33 -2.97
N GLN A 99 10.58 5.10 -3.65
CA GLN A 99 10.13 6.13 -4.59
C GLN A 99 9.24 5.56 -5.69
N ALA A 100 9.56 4.37 -6.21
CA ALA A 100 8.75 3.72 -7.24
C ALA A 100 7.33 3.41 -6.76
N VAL A 101 7.20 2.83 -5.55
CA VAL A 101 5.87 2.47 -5.00
C VAL A 101 5.09 3.72 -4.58
N LEU A 102 5.77 4.72 -4.02
CA LEU A 102 5.16 6.02 -3.70
C LEU A 102 4.57 6.69 -4.95
N ARG A 103 5.34 6.72 -6.05
CA ARG A 103 4.90 7.29 -7.33
C ARG A 103 3.75 6.51 -7.95
N GLU A 104 3.77 5.19 -7.83
CA GLU A 104 2.68 4.32 -8.24
C GLU A 104 1.39 4.63 -7.46
N ALA A 105 1.49 4.85 -6.15
CA ALA A 105 0.36 5.20 -5.29
C ALA A 105 -0.24 6.58 -5.65
N ILE A 106 0.60 7.60 -5.81
CA ILE A 106 0.18 8.94 -6.25
C ILE A 106 -0.45 8.89 -7.63
N LYS A 107 0.15 8.14 -8.57
CA LYS A 107 -0.43 7.97 -9.91
C LYS A 107 -1.81 7.33 -9.82
N ALA A 108 -1.96 6.25 -9.07
CA ALA A 108 -3.25 5.57 -8.91
C ALA A 108 -4.31 6.50 -8.31
N ARG A 109 -3.95 7.33 -7.32
CA ARG A 109 -4.84 8.37 -6.78
C ARG A 109 -5.27 9.37 -7.85
N ASN A 110 -4.33 9.90 -8.62
CA ASN A 110 -4.63 10.88 -9.66
C ASN A 110 -5.48 10.27 -10.79
N ASP A 111 -5.20 9.02 -11.17
CA ASP A 111 -6.03 8.27 -12.11
C ASP A 111 -7.45 8.08 -11.56
N TYR A 112 -7.60 7.81 -10.26
CA TYR A 112 -8.92 7.67 -9.62
C TYR A 112 -9.72 8.97 -9.66
N LEU A 113 -9.09 10.07 -9.24
CA LEU A 113 -9.70 11.41 -9.28
C LEU A 113 -10.12 11.79 -10.70
N TYR A 114 -9.25 11.56 -11.69
CA TYR A 114 -9.58 11.77 -13.09
C TYR A 114 -10.81 10.96 -13.51
N VAL A 115 -10.90 9.69 -13.11
CA VAL A 115 -12.05 8.84 -13.44
C VAL A 115 -13.34 9.37 -12.82
N LEU A 116 -13.32 9.77 -11.53
CA LEU A 116 -14.47 10.39 -10.86
C LEU A 116 -14.91 11.67 -11.58
N GLU A 117 -13.97 12.56 -11.92
CA GLU A 117 -14.23 13.79 -12.66
C GLU A 117 -14.90 13.52 -14.02
N THR A 118 -14.38 12.56 -14.79
CA THR A 118 -15.00 12.20 -16.09
C THR A 118 -16.41 11.62 -15.96
N MET A 119 -16.73 11.04 -14.81
CA MET A 119 -18.06 10.52 -14.47
C MET A 119 -18.99 11.62 -13.92
N GLY A 120 -18.49 12.82 -13.66
CA GLY A 120 -19.24 13.88 -12.99
C GLY A 120 -19.51 13.59 -11.51
N GLU A 121 -18.66 12.76 -10.90
CA GLU A 121 -18.71 12.42 -9.47
C GLU A 121 -17.65 13.23 -8.72
N GLU A 122 -18.04 13.79 -7.57
CA GLU A 122 -17.10 14.44 -6.65
C GLU A 122 -16.65 13.44 -5.58
N PRO A 123 -15.35 13.37 -5.26
CA PRO A 123 -14.87 12.47 -4.21
C PRO A 123 -15.41 12.89 -2.84
N LEU A 124 -15.59 11.90 -1.97
CA LEU A 124 -15.99 12.14 -0.58
C LEU A 124 -14.86 12.78 0.23
N ASP A 125 -15.23 13.75 1.07
CA ASP A 125 -14.33 14.33 2.07
C ASP A 125 -13.93 13.27 3.11
N PHE A 126 -12.63 13.18 3.36
CA PHE A 126 -12.07 12.33 4.41
C PHE A 126 -12.10 13.05 5.77
N ASN A 127 -13.19 12.83 6.51
CA ASN A 127 -13.47 13.53 7.77
C ASN A 127 -13.22 12.68 9.02
N LEU A 128 -12.53 11.53 8.91
CA LEU A 128 -12.09 10.78 10.08
C LEU A 128 -11.04 11.61 10.83
N MET A 129 -11.31 11.92 12.10
CA MET A 129 -10.41 12.70 12.94
C MET A 129 -10.25 12.00 14.28
N LEU A 130 -9.01 11.70 14.62
CA LEU A 130 -8.62 11.01 15.86
C LEU A 130 -7.88 11.97 16.78
N SER A 131 -8.04 11.76 18.09
CA SER A 131 -7.46 12.62 19.11
C SER A 131 -5.97 12.36 19.32
N GLY A 132 -5.52 11.11 19.12
CA GLY A 132 -4.17 10.67 19.43
C GLY A 132 -3.90 10.48 20.94
N ASN A 133 -4.93 10.62 21.79
CA ASN A 133 -4.77 10.65 23.25
C ASN A 133 -5.40 9.45 23.97
N ASP A 134 -6.52 8.94 23.46
CA ASP A 134 -7.25 7.81 24.05
C ASP A 134 -7.50 6.75 22.97
N ALA A 135 -6.78 5.64 23.09
CA ALA A 135 -6.83 4.58 22.09
C ALA A 135 -8.18 3.86 22.02
N VAL A 136 -8.93 3.81 23.13
CA VAL A 136 -10.24 3.16 23.18
C VAL A 136 -11.27 4.05 22.50
N GLU A 137 -11.24 5.36 22.79
CA GLU A 137 -12.13 6.32 22.15
C GLU A 137 -11.83 6.46 20.66
N ASP A 138 -10.57 6.58 20.26
CA ASP A 138 -10.18 6.65 18.85
C ASP A 138 -10.59 5.36 18.08
N ALA A 139 -10.50 4.19 18.71
CA ALA A 139 -10.98 2.94 18.11
C ALA A 139 -12.51 2.92 17.93
N LYS A 140 -13.25 3.51 18.87
CA LYS A 140 -14.69 3.67 18.76
C LYS A 140 -15.07 4.66 17.65
N ILE A 141 -14.37 5.78 17.53
CA ILE A 141 -14.55 6.75 16.44
C ILE A 141 -14.37 6.07 15.07
N ILE A 142 -13.31 5.25 14.89
CA ILE A 142 -13.11 4.47 13.66
C ILE A 142 -14.28 3.51 13.43
N SER A 143 -14.69 2.78 14.47
CA SER A 143 -15.77 1.80 14.38
C SER A 143 -17.10 2.44 13.98
N ASP A 144 -17.41 3.61 14.51
CA ASP A 144 -18.62 4.38 14.21
C ASP A 144 -18.54 5.01 12.82
N TYR A 145 -17.39 5.56 12.42
CA TYR A 145 -17.17 6.18 11.11
C TYR A 145 -17.43 5.21 9.94
N PHE A 146 -17.03 3.95 10.09
CA PHE A 146 -17.23 2.88 9.11
C PHE A 146 -18.45 1.99 9.42
N ASP A 147 -19.22 2.31 10.45
CA ASP A 147 -20.38 1.53 10.91
C ASP A 147 -20.08 0.03 11.11
N LEU A 148 -18.87 -0.29 11.58
CA LEU A 148 -18.34 -1.66 11.56
C LEU A 148 -19.21 -2.65 12.34
N ASN A 149 -19.99 -2.18 13.31
CA ASN A 149 -20.86 -3.00 14.16
C ASN A 149 -22.12 -3.50 13.42
N HIS A 150 -22.63 -2.75 12.45
CA HIS A 150 -23.84 -3.11 11.69
C HIS A 150 -23.51 -3.68 10.30
N GLN A 151 -22.28 -3.51 9.82
CA GLN A 151 -21.82 -4.10 8.57
C GLN A 151 -21.80 -5.63 8.66
N LYS A 152 -22.39 -6.31 7.67
CA LYS A 152 -22.35 -7.77 7.56
C LYS A 152 -20.91 -8.21 7.27
N ARG A 153 -20.22 -8.68 8.32
CA ARG A 153 -18.82 -9.14 8.23
C ARG A 153 -18.76 -10.54 7.56
N ALA A 154 -18.76 -10.52 6.22
CA ALA A 154 -18.55 -11.60 5.24
C ALA A 154 -19.74 -12.47 4.77
N VAL A 155 -19.70 -12.73 3.46
CA VAL A 155 -20.39 -13.82 2.73
C VAL A 155 -19.48 -15.08 2.79
N LYS A 156 -20.04 -16.29 2.62
CA LYS A 156 -19.34 -17.59 2.70
C LYS A 156 -17.92 -17.59 2.07
N HIS A 157 -16.99 -18.27 2.76
CA HIS A 157 -15.59 -18.54 2.36
C HIS A 157 -14.60 -17.36 2.38
N ASN A 158 -14.01 -17.08 3.54
CA ASN A 158 -12.72 -16.39 3.69
C ASN A 158 -12.55 -14.99 3.03
N ASP A 159 -13.64 -14.40 2.53
CA ASP A 159 -13.67 -13.10 1.84
C ASP A 159 -13.77 -11.90 2.82
N TYR A 160 -13.45 -12.14 4.09
CA TYR A 160 -13.58 -11.16 5.15
C TYR A 160 -12.67 -9.94 4.92
N TYR A 161 -11.44 -10.16 4.45
CA TYR A 161 -10.52 -9.09 4.11
C TYR A 161 -11.09 -8.19 3.00
N SER A 162 -11.58 -8.78 1.90
CA SER A 162 -12.13 -7.99 0.79
C SER A 162 -13.40 -7.26 1.19
N ALA A 163 -14.24 -7.85 2.05
CA ALA A 163 -15.42 -7.19 2.59
C ALA A 163 -15.04 -5.94 3.40
N TRP A 164 -14.03 -6.04 4.27
CA TRP A 164 -13.55 -4.88 5.04
C TRP A 164 -12.92 -3.82 4.17
N ARG A 165 -12.03 -4.24 3.25
CA ARG A 165 -11.45 -3.34 2.26
C ARG A 165 -12.53 -2.57 1.49
N SER A 166 -13.61 -3.24 1.07
CA SER A 166 -14.73 -2.60 0.37
C SER A 166 -15.47 -1.56 1.22
N ILE A 167 -15.56 -1.75 2.55
CA ILE A 167 -16.15 -0.76 3.46
C ILE A 167 -15.31 0.53 3.47
N PHE A 168 -13.99 0.42 3.45
CA PHE A 168 -13.08 1.58 3.42
C PHE A 168 -13.08 2.25 2.05
N GLU A 169 -13.00 1.46 0.99
CA GLU A 169 -13.05 1.95 -0.39
C GLU A 169 -14.38 2.67 -0.71
N ALA A 170 -15.49 2.27 -0.10
CA ALA A 170 -16.78 2.96 -0.23
C ALA A 170 -16.82 4.35 0.43
N LYS A 171 -15.76 4.75 1.14
CA LYS A 171 -15.54 6.11 1.66
C LYS A 171 -14.46 6.85 0.84
N ASP A 172 -14.22 6.41 -0.40
CA ASP A 172 -13.17 6.87 -1.32
C ASP A 172 -11.74 6.75 -0.79
N ILE A 173 -11.49 5.90 0.21
CA ILE A 173 -10.13 5.59 0.67
C ILE A 173 -9.50 4.62 -0.32
N LEU A 174 -8.44 5.06 -1.00
CA LEU A 174 -7.76 4.24 -2.00
C LEU A 174 -6.82 3.25 -1.31
N VAL A 175 -7.15 1.96 -1.37
CA VAL A 175 -6.29 0.88 -0.84
C VAL A 175 -5.56 0.21 -2.00
N ILE A 176 -4.23 0.15 -1.96
CA ILE A 176 -3.39 -0.48 -2.98
C ILE A 176 -2.59 -1.63 -2.36
N GLU A 177 -2.65 -2.83 -2.92
CA GLU A 177 -1.78 -3.93 -2.49
C GLU A 177 -0.58 -4.08 -3.41
N LYS A 178 0.63 -3.89 -2.86
CA LYS A 178 1.87 -4.06 -3.59
C LYS A 178 2.61 -5.32 -3.15
N SER A 179 2.75 -6.28 -4.07
CA SER A 179 3.70 -7.38 -3.92
C SER A 179 5.05 -6.99 -4.55
N SER A 180 6.13 -7.17 -3.81
CA SER A 180 7.49 -6.87 -4.22
C SER A 180 8.49 -7.86 -3.63
N LYS A 181 9.61 -8.07 -4.32
CA LYS A 181 10.75 -8.82 -3.77
C LYS A 181 11.71 -7.91 -2.99
N GLU A 182 11.51 -6.60 -3.07
CA GLU A 182 12.35 -5.61 -2.39
C GLU A 182 12.06 -5.62 -0.88
N PRO A 183 13.11 -5.64 -0.03
CA PRO A 183 12.95 -5.68 1.42
C PRO A 183 12.65 -4.26 1.94
N PHE A 184 11.40 -3.83 1.84
CA PHE A 184 10.98 -2.49 2.26
C PHE A 184 11.13 -2.20 3.76
N GLY A 185 11.34 -3.22 4.60
CA GLY A 185 11.37 -3.04 6.05
C GLY A 185 10.02 -2.72 6.70
N SER A 186 8.93 -2.92 5.96
CA SER A 186 7.62 -2.39 6.27
C SER A 186 6.50 -3.34 5.84
N ASP A 187 5.34 -3.23 6.50
CA ASP A 187 4.11 -3.90 6.06
C ASP A 187 3.19 -2.98 5.22
N GLY A 188 3.40 -1.66 5.22
CA GLY A 188 2.54 -0.69 4.56
C GLY A 188 2.98 0.77 4.74
N PHE A 189 2.26 1.67 4.09
CA PHE A 189 2.35 3.10 4.34
C PHE A 189 1.04 3.80 3.95
N CYS A 190 0.85 5.03 4.41
CA CYS A 190 -0.29 5.85 4.05
C CYS A 190 0.09 7.27 3.63
N LEU A 191 -0.77 7.87 2.82
CA LEU A 191 -0.66 9.24 2.34
C LEU A 191 -1.97 9.95 2.65
N TRP A 192 -1.89 10.93 3.54
CA TRP A 192 -3.03 11.73 3.93
C TRP A 192 -3.34 12.80 2.87
N PHE A 193 -4.62 12.89 2.53
CA PHE A 193 -5.22 13.90 1.66
C PHE A 193 -6.64 14.19 2.18
N ASP A 194 -7.14 15.40 1.95
CA ASP A 194 -8.52 15.77 2.32
C ASP A 194 -9.57 14.96 1.56
N VAL A 195 -9.25 14.53 0.34
CA VAL A 195 -10.06 13.63 -0.49
C VAL A 195 -9.19 12.52 -1.04
N VAL A 196 -9.76 11.32 -1.18
CA VAL A 196 -9.06 10.12 -1.67
C VAL A 196 -7.70 9.90 -0.96
N PRO A 197 -7.67 9.75 0.38
CA PRO A 197 -6.44 9.35 1.06
C PRO A 197 -6.01 7.95 0.60
N VAL A 198 -4.72 7.67 0.68
CA VAL A 198 -4.14 6.44 0.12
C VAL A 198 -3.56 5.57 1.22
N ILE A 199 -3.84 4.28 1.15
CA ILE A 199 -3.21 3.23 1.96
C ILE A 199 -2.54 2.26 1.00
N VAL A 200 -1.27 1.95 1.23
CA VAL A 200 -0.53 0.94 0.49
C VAL A 200 -0.16 -0.20 1.43
N VAL A 201 -0.57 -1.42 1.09
CA VAL A 201 -0.25 -2.65 1.82
C VAL A 201 0.84 -3.41 1.07
N LEU A 202 1.99 -3.63 1.71
CA LEU A 202 3.09 -4.43 1.16
C LEU A 202 2.81 -5.93 1.40
N SER A 203 2.03 -6.53 0.49
CA SER A 203 1.33 -7.80 0.71
C SER A 203 2.18 -9.07 0.57
N THR A 204 3.47 -8.97 0.24
CA THR A 204 4.31 -10.14 -0.06
C THR A 204 4.41 -11.11 1.10
N GLY A 205 3.94 -12.35 0.89
CA GLY A 205 3.98 -13.41 1.89
C GLY A 205 3.04 -13.18 3.09
N GLN A 206 2.19 -12.16 3.05
CA GLN A 206 1.29 -11.83 4.14
C GLN A 206 -0.06 -12.55 4.00
N ALA A 207 -0.55 -13.09 5.12
CA ALA A 207 -1.93 -13.59 5.21
C ALA A 207 -2.94 -12.45 5.14
N ALA A 208 -4.19 -12.75 4.74
CA ALA A 208 -5.27 -11.77 4.63
C ALA A 208 -5.50 -10.99 5.94
N GLU A 209 -5.37 -11.66 7.07
CA GLU A 209 -5.61 -11.03 8.37
C GLU A 209 -4.46 -10.11 8.80
N ARG A 210 -3.22 -10.32 8.31
CA ARG A 210 -2.10 -9.37 8.51
C ARG A 210 -2.31 -8.12 7.67
N ARG A 211 -2.68 -8.30 6.40
CA ARG A 211 -3.02 -7.19 5.49
C ARG A 211 -4.14 -6.31 6.04
N LEU A 212 -5.15 -6.92 6.67
CA LEU A 212 -6.22 -6.16 7.31
C LEU A 212 -5.72 -5.32 8.49
N PHE A 213 -4.86 -5.93 9.33
CA PHE A 213 -4.26 -5.22 10.45
C PHE A 213 -3.43 -4.02 9.97
N THR A 214 -2.66 -4.18 8.90
CA THR A 214 -1.97 -3.07 8.24
C THR A 214 -2.95 -1.98 7.83
N ILE A 215 -4.02 -2.28 7.08
CA ILE A 215 -5.01 -1.25 6.70
C ILE A 215 -5.56 -0.52 7.92
N MET A 216 -5.88 -1.24 8.99
CA MET A 216 -6.37 -0.63 10.23
C MET A 216 -5.33 0.28 10.87
N HIS A 217 -4.07 -0.14 10.95
CA HIS A 217 -2.96 0.67 11.46
C HIS A 217 -2.81 1.97 10.66
N GLU A 218 -2.77 1.86 9.34
CA GLU A 218 -2.65 3.00 8.41
C GLU A 218 -3.85 3.94 8.50
N LEU A 219 -5.06 3.42 8.73
CA LEU A 219 -6.24 4.24 8.98
C LEU A 219 -6.11 5.09 10.25
N VAL A 220 -5.41 4.61 11.28
CA VAL A 220 -5.13 5.42 12.47
C VAL A 220 -4.24 6.60 12.10
N HIS A 221 -3.15 6.37 11.36
CA HIS A 221 -2.29 7.46 10.87
C HIS A 221 -3.05 8.47 10.01
N LEU A 222 -3.89 8.00 9.09
CA LEU A 222 -4.75 8.88 8.30
C LEU A 222 -5.70 9.70 9.18
N GLY A 223 -6.34 9.08 10.18
CA GLY A 223 -7.21 9.77 11.14
C GLY A 223 -6.48 10.79 12.02
N LEU A 224 -5.17 10.62 12.22
CA LEU A 224 -4.26 11.57 12.86
C LEU A 224 -3.69 12.61 11.87
N ARG A 225 -4.13 12.59 10.60
CA ARG A 225 -3.70 13.43 9.49
C ARG A 225 -2.20 13.32 9.16
N GLN A 226 -1.70 12.10 9.19
CA GLN A 226 -0.29 11.81 8.95
C GLN A 226 -0.11 11.03 7.65
N SER A 227 0.94 11.39 6.91
CA SER A 227 1.49 10.52 5.86
C SER A 227 2.73 9.86 6.44
N VAL A 228 2.73 8.54 6.50
CA VAL A 228 3.76 7.78 7.22
C VAL A 228 4.16 6.57 6.42
N PHE A 229 5.47 6.27 6.41
CA PHE A 229 6.00 5.00 5.95
C PHE A 229 6.45 4.18 7.15
N ASP A 230 5.62 3.21 7.52
CA ASP A 230 5.80 2.48 8.78
C ASP A 230 6.93 1.48 8.71
N GLY A 231 7.47 1.15 9.87
CA GLY A 231 8.32 -0.02 10.03
C GLY A 231 7.52 -1.33 9.91
N LYS A 232 8.11 -2.44 10.36
CA LYS A 232 7.33 -3.66 10.57
C LYS A 232 6.37 -3.47 11.73
N ILE A 233 5.09 -3.66 11.45
CA ILE A 233 4.00 -3.50 12.41
C ILE A 233 4.07 -4.59 13.48
N ASN A 234 3.72 -4.25 14.72
CA ASN A 234 3.81 -5.11 15.90
C ASN A 234 5.24 -5.62 16.20
N ALA A 235 6.27 -4.86 15.85
CA ALA A 235 7.63 -5.17 16.26
C ALA A 235 7.76 -5.05 17.80
N ILE A 236 8.12 -6.16 18.47
CA ILE A 236 8.22 -6.29 19.94
C ILE A 236 9.14 -5.21 20.58
N ASN A 237 10.04 -4.62 19.79
CA ASN A 237 11.03 -3.62 20.22
C ASN A 237 10.84 -2.23 19.58
N THR A 238 9.64 -1.87 19.11
CA THR A 238 9.43 -0.50 18.63
C THR A 238 9.46 0.48 19.80
N ASN A 239 10.46 1.36 19.82
CA ASN A 239 10.56 2.47 20.79
C ASN A 239 9.68 3.67 20.40
N ASN A 240 9.04 3.62 19.23
CA ASN A 240 8.19 4.70 18.75
C ASN A 240 6.82 4.65 19.45
N GLN A 241 6.51 5.67 20.25
CA GLN A 241 5.25 5.76 20.97
C GLN A 241 4.04 5.88 20.03
N MET A 242 4.22 6.53 18.87
CA MET A 242 3.15 6.67 17.87
C MET A 242 2.80 5.31 17.26
N GLU A 243 3.78 4.54 16.80
CA GLU A 243 3.55 3.17 16.26
C GLU A 243 2.80 2.29 17.25
N ARG A 244 3.19 2.34 18.53
CA ARG A 244 2.52 1.60 19.60
C ARG A 244 1.09 2.07 19.81
N TYR A 245 0.84 3.37 19.68
CA TYR A 245 -0.49 3.93 19.75
C TYR A 245 -1.35 3.43 18.60
N CYS A 246 -0.85 3.51 17.35
CA CYS A 246 -1.52 3.01 16.15
C CYS A 246 -1.81 1.50 16.24
N ASP A 247 -0.84 0.69 16.67
CA ASP A 247 -1.03 -0.75 16.92
C ASP A 247 -2.12 -1.02 17.96
N THR A 248 -2.16 -0.19 19.01
CA THR A 248 -3.13 -0.30 20.08
C THR A 248 -4.53 0.02 19.54
N VAL A 249 -4.73 1.18 18.91
CA VAL A 249 -6.02 1.59 18.33
C VAL A 249 -6.49 0.55 17.29
N ALA A 250 -5.64 0.19 16.33
CA ALA A 250 -5.98 -0.77 15.28
C ALA A 250 -6.44 -2.10 15.85
N GLY A 251 -5.76 -2.61 16.88
CA GLY A 251 -6.18 -3.85 17.50
C GLY A 251 -7.46 -3.74 18.32
N HIS A 252 -7.75 -2.60 18.98
CA HIS A 252 -9.04 -2.36 19.62
C HIS A 252 -10.20 -2.35 18.61
N VAL A 253 -10.00 -1.78 17.42
CA VAL A 253 -11.03 -1.80 16.36
C VAL A 253 -11.34 -3.25 15.92
N ILE A 254 -10.32 -4.08 15.74
CA ILE A 254 -10.51 -5.43 15.21
C ILE A 254 -11.00 -6.40 16.31
N ALA A 255 -10.54 -6.23 17.56
CA ALA A 255 -10.91 -7.06 18.71
C ALA A 255 -11.10 -6.20 19.98
N PRO A 256 -12.28 -5.57 20.15
CA PRO A 256 -12.58 -4.70 21.29
C PRO A 256 -12.46 -5.41 22.64
N PHE A 257 -12.15 -4.68 23.72
CA PHE A 257 -11.98 -5.26 25.05
C PHE A 257 -13.22 -5.99 25.56
N GLU A 258 -14.41 -5.47 25.31
CA GLU A 258 -15.67 -6.09 25.71
C GLU A 258 -15.83 -7.48 25.08
N LEU A 259 -15.33 -7.63 23.84
CA LEU A 259 -15.31 -8.91 23.17
C LEU A 259 -14.30 -9.87 23.81
N LEU A 260 -13.10 -9.39 24.12
CA LEU A 260 -12.07 -10.18 24.81
C LEU A 260 -12.56 -10.63 26.19
N GLU A 261 -13.14 -9.73 26.97
CA GLU A 261 -13.71 -9.98 28.30
C GLU A 261 -14.80 -11.04 28.23
N SER A 262 -15.75 -10.91 27.29
CA SER A 262 -16.82 -11.90 27.08
C SER A 262 -16.31 -13.29 26.67
N CYS A 263 -15.07 -13.38 26.18
CA CYS A 263 -14.44 -14.64 25.78
C CYS A 263 -13.53 -15.21 26.86
N TYR A 264 -12.99 -14.38 27.76
CA TYR A 264 -12.01 -14.77 28.75
C TYR A 264 -12.59 -15.75 29.78
N GLN A 265 -11.84 -16.83 30.06
CA GLN A 265 -12.07 -17.76 31.15
C GLN A 265 -10.70 -18.17 31.71
N SER A 266 -10.55 -18.20 33.03
CA SER A 266 -9.25 -18.33 33.72
C SER A 266 -8.54 -19.67 33.49
N ASP A 267 -9.28 -20.69 33.08
CA ASP A 267 -8.82 -22.06 32.82
C ASP A 267 -8.40 -22.31 31.36
N MET A 268 -8.60 -21.33 30.46
CA MET A 268 -8.26 -21.47 29.04
C MET A 268 -6.76 -21.31 28.77
N THR A 269 -6.25 -22.14 27.88
CA THR A 269 -4.96 -21.90 27.24
C THR A 269 -5.02 -20.68 26.31
N VAL A 270 -3.86 -20.11 25.99
CA VAL A 270 -3.76 -19.00 25.02
C VAL A 270 -4.37 -19.37 23.67
N GLU A 271 -4.16 -20.60 23.20
CA GLU A 271 -4.73 -21.08 21.93
C GLU A 271 -6.25 -21.13 21.97
N GLU A 272 -6.83 -21.69 23.03
CA GLU A 272 -8.29 -21.79 23.18
C GLU A 272 -8.94 -20.42 23.24
N LEU A 273 -8.36 -19.51 24.02
CA LEU A 273 -8.84 -18.13 24.12
C LEU A 273 -8.74 -17.40 22.78
N VAL A 274 -7.60 -17.51 22.08
CA VAL A 274 -7.43 -16.90 20.76
C VAL A 274 -8.44 -17.46 19.76
N LEU A 275 -8.68 -18.78 19.73
CA LEU A 275 -9.65 -19.39 18.83
C LEU A 275 -11.09 -19.00 19.18
N LYS A 276 -11.41 -18.88 20.46
CA LYS A 276 -12.72 -18.42 20.94
C LYS A 276 -12.97 -16.98 20.52
N VAL A 277 -12.01 -16.08 20.74
CA VAL A 277 -12.09 -14.70 20.25
C VAL A 277 -12.21 -14.71 18.73
N ARG A 278 -11.39 -15.47 18.00
CA ARG A 278 -11.43 -15.57 16.52
C ARG A 278 -12.76 -16.09 15.95
N SER A 279 -13.54 -16.82 16.74
CA SER A 279 -14.86 -17.25 16.29
C SER A 279 -15.84 -16.06 16.18
N LYS A 280 -15.66 -15.04 17.02
CA LYS A 280 -16.50 -13.85 17.13
C LYS A 280 -15.88 -12.59 16.49
N ALA A 281 -14.58 -12.40 16.70
CA ALA A 281 -13.71 -11.42 16.07
C ALA A 281 -13.13 -12.02 14.79
N LYS A 282 -12.98 -11.22 13.74
CA LYS A 282 -12.40 -11.71 12.48
C LYS A 282 -10.95 -11.24 12.32
N ALA A 283 -10.22 -11.17 13.44
CA ALA A 283 -8.81 -10.85 13.52
C ALA A 283 -7.89 -12.05 13.25
N SER A 284 -6.62 -11.76 12.93
CA SER A 284 -5.56 -12.76 12.87
C SER A 284 -5.27 -13.33 14.28
N ARG A 285 -4.81 -14.59 14.36
CA ARG A 285 -4.33 -15.17 15.64
C ARG A 285 -3.26 -14.30 16.32
N PRO A 286 -2.25 -13.76 15.60
CA PRO A 286 -1.30 -12.80 16.18
C PRO A 286 -1.96 -11.53 16.73
N ALA A 287 -2.85 -10.89 15.97
CA ALA A 287 -3.50 -9.65 16.39
C ALA A 287 -4.34 -9.85 17.65
N ILE A 288 -5.10 -10.95 17.70
CA ILE A 288 -5.86 -11.34 18.91
C ILE A 288 -4.92 -11.56 20.09
N ALA A 289 -3.83 -12.30 19.92
CA ALA A 289 -2.88 -12.56 21.00
C ALA A 289 -2.26 -11.26 21.54
N ILE A 290 -1.92 -10.31 20.67
CA ILE A 290 -1.40 -8.99 21.07
C ILE A 290 -2.45 -8.22 21.87
N GLN A 291 -3.70 -8.23 21.43
CA GLN A 291 -4.80 -7.58 22.15
C GLN A 291 -5.08 -8.23 23.51
N LEU A 292 -5.03 -9.57 23.60
CA LEU A 292 -5.13 -10.29 24.88
C LEU A 292 -4.01 -9.90 25.84
N LYS A 293 -2.79 -9.65 25.33
CA LYS A 293 -1.68 -9.17 26.15
C LYS A 293 -1.94 -7.77 26.66
N LEU A 294 -2.38 -6.85 25.78
CA LEU A 294 -2.70 -5.48 26.16
C LEU A 294 -3.82 -5.40 27.19
N ALA A 295 -4.81 -6.29 27.09
CA ALA A 295 -5.88 -6.47 28.08
C ALA A 295 -5.41 -7.08 29.41
N GLY A 296 -4.17 -7.55 29.49
CA GLY A 296 -3.63 -8.23 30.68
C GLY A 296 -4.08 -9.69 30.84
N TYR A 297 -4.76 -10.28 29.86
CA TYR A 297 -5.21 -11.68 29.91
C TYR A 297 -4.09 -12.70 29.67
N ILE A 298 -3.00 -12.29 29.01
CA ILE A 298 -1.80 -13.11 28.83
C ILE A 298 -0.54 -12.28 29.13
N SER A 299 0.51 -12.96 29.60
CA SER A 299 1.82 -12.36 29.84
C SER A 299 2.63 -12.16 28.55
N ASP A 300 3.65 -11.30 28.62
CA ASP A 300 4.63 -11.10 27.52
C ASP A 300 5.30 -12.41 27.08
N GLN A 301 5.58 -13.31 28.02
CA GLN A 301 6.20 -14.59 27.72
C GLN A 301 5.23 -15.50 26.95
N GLN A 302 3.98 -15.59 27.39
CA GLN A 302 2.93 -16.33 26.71
C GLN A 302 2.69 -15.81 25.28
N LEU A 303 2.69 -14.48 25.08
CA LEU A 303 2.59 -13.88 23.76
C LEU A 303 3.76 -14.31 22.85
N ARG A 304 5.01 -14.19 23.34
CA ARG A 304 6.20 -14.56 22.56
C ARG A 304 6.19 -16.03 22.16
N ASP A 305 5.86 -16.92 23.09
CA ASP A 305 5.83 -18.36 22.83
C ASP A 305 4.73 -18.72 21.83
N TYR A 306 3.56 -18.09 21.97
CA TYR A 306 2.45 -18.26 21.03
C TYR A 306 2.81 -17.80 19.62
N LEU A 307 3.39 -16.60 19.46
CA LEU A 307 3.81 -16.09 18.15
C LEU A 307 4.88 -16.99 17.50
N ARG A 308 5.86 -17.48 18.28
CA ARG A 308 6.86 -18.45 17.79
C ARG A 308 6.21 -19.75 17.31
N GLN A 309 5.24 -20.28 18.06
CA GLN A 309 4.49 -21.46 17.66
C GLN A 309 3.77 -21.25 16.32
N LEU A 310 3.12 -20.09 16.14
CA LEU A 310 2.45 -19.74 14.88
C LEU A 310 3.44 -19.71 13.70
N ASP A 311 4.62 -19.14 13.90
CA ASP A 311 5.62 -19.05 12.84
C ASP A 311 6.21 -20.42 12.47
N GLN A 312 6.43 -21.31 13.45
CA GLN A 312 6.82 -22.70 13.19
C GLN A 312 5.76 -23.45 12.36
N ILE A 313 4.47 -23.26 12.68
CA ILE A 313 3.36 -23.87 11.92
C ILE A 313 3.31 -23.34 10.48
N LYS A 314 3.58 -22.05 10.26
CA LYS A 314 3.65 -21.46 8.90
C LYS A 314 4.80 -22.06 8.10
N ILE A 315 6.01 -22.13 8.69
CA ILE A 315 7.21 -22.68 8.03
C ILE A 315 6.98 -24.14 7.62
N ALA A 316 6.29 -24.92 8.45
CA ALA A 316 5.97 -26.32 8.15
C ALA A 316 4.93 -26.50 7.01
N LYS A 317 4.07 -25.51 6.76
CA LYS A 317 3.02 -25.56 5.72
C LYS A 317 3.46 -25.05 4.35
N ASN A 318 4.62 -24.41 4.24
CA ASN A 318 5.14 -23.91 2.97
C ASN A 318 5.83 -25.03 2.16
N LYS A 319 5.01 -25.96 1.66
CA LYS A 319 5.35 -26.91 0.58
C LYS A 319 4.14 -27.07 -0.35
N SER A 320 3.80 -26.00 -1.06
CA SER A 320 2.92 -26.08 -2.22
C SER A 320 3.36 -25.05 -3.25
N GLY A 321 3.53 -25.49 -4.50
CA GLY A 321 4.01 -24.65 -5.59
C GLY A 321 3.07 -23.47 -5.85
N GLU A 322 3.63 -22.34 -6.29
CA GLU A 322 2.86 -21.17 -6.69
C GLU A 322 1.93 -21.52 -7.86
N ALA A 323 0.62 -21.56 -7.59
CA ALA A 323 -0.37 -21.56 -8.67
C ALA A 323 -0.28 -20.22 -9.42
N LYS A 324 -0.28 -20.27 -10.76
CA LYS A 324 -0.31 -19.04 -11.58
C LYS A 324 -1.63 -18.31 -11.38
N ILE A 325 -1.62 -17.25 -10.59
CA ILE A 325 -2.77 -16.36 -10.39
C ILE A 325 -3.06 -15.60 -11.70
N PRO A 326 -4.30 -15.65 -12.25
CA PRO A 326 -4.68 -14.92 -13.45
C PRO A 326 -4.39 -13.42 -13.35
N ALA A 327 -4.10 -12.78 -14.50
CA ALA A 327 -3.79 -11.35 -14.54
C ALA A 327 -4.95 -10.49 -14.04
N SER A 328 -6.20 -10.84 -14.38
CA SER A 328 -7.40 -10.15 -13.92
C SER A 328 -7.52 -10.15 -12.40
N THR A 329 -7.30 -11.29 -11.76
CA THR A 329 -7.33 -11.42 -10.30
C THR A 329 -6.23 -10.59 -9.65
N ARG A 330 -5.01 -10.56 -10.22
CA ARG A 330 -3.94 -9.71 -9.69
C ARG A 330 -4.26 -8.21 -9.77
N ILE A 331 -4.89 -7.76 -10.86
CA ILE A 331 -5.29 -6.35 -11.04
C ILE A 331 -6.31 -5.97 -9.98
N ILE A 332 -7.32 -6.80 -9.76
CA ILE A 332 -8.36 -6.57 -8.75
C ILE A 332 -7.76 -6.61 -7.34
N SER A 333 -6.87 -7.56 -7.04
CA SER A 333 -6.18 -7.57 -5.75
C SER A 333 -5.30 -6.35 -5.54
N HIS A 334 -4.64 -5.85 -6.60
CA HIS A 334 -3.78 -4.67 -6.51
C HIS A 334 -4.58 -3.40 -6.22
N PHE A 335 -5.50 -3.02 -7.12
CA PHE A 335 -6.23 -1.74 -7.01
C PHE A 335 -7.48 -1.79 -6.12
N GLY A 336 -8.02 -2.99 -5.86
CA GLY A 336 -9.24 -3.13 -5.10
C GLY A 336 -10.45 -3.22 -6.01
N ARG A 337 -11.56 -3.73 -5.45
CA ARG A 337 -12.75 -3.97 -6.28
C ARG A 337 -13.41 -2.66 -6.65
N TYR A 338 -13.50 -1.70 -5.72
CA TYR A 338 -14.21 -0.45 -5.93
C TYR A 338 -13.53 0.39 -7.03
N PHE A 339 -12.22 0.62 -6.91
CA PHE A 339 -11.43 1.33 -7.93
C PHE A 339 -11.63 0.71 -9.32
N VAL A 340 -11.50 -0.61 -9.43
CA VAL A 340 -11.66 -1.30 -10.71
C VAL A 340 -13.10 -1.19 -11.23
N GLN A 341 -14.11 -1.26 -10.35
CA GLN A 341 -15.50 -1.01 -10.72
C GLN A 341 -15.69 0.37 -11.32
N THR A 342 -15.17 1.41 -10.67
CA THR A 342 -15.30 2.80 -11.14
C THR A 342 -14.65 2.99 -12.51
N VAL A 343 -13.44 2.46 -12.72
CA VAL A 343 -12.75 2.53 -14.02
C VAL A 343 -13.53 1.80 -15.12
N ILE A 344 -14.05 0.60 -14.84
CA ILE A 344 -14.80 -0.18 -15.83
C ILE A 344 -16.17 0.46 -16.11
N ALA A 345 -16.81 1.07 -15.11
CA ALA A 345 -18.04 1.81 -15.27
C ALA A 345 -17.82 3.02 -16.19
N ALA A 346 -16.79 3.83 -15.92
CA ALA A 346 -16.40 4.97 -16.76
C ALA A 346 -16.14 4.58 -18.21
N MET A 347 -15.43 3.47 -18.43
CA MET A 347 -15.24 2.93 -19.77
C MET A 347 -16.58 2.53 -20.43
N SER A 348 -17.46 1.87 -19.68
CA SER A 348 -18.77 1.40 -20.18
C SER A 348 -19.72 2.56 -20.49
N HIS A 349 -19.59 3.68 -19.77
CA HIS A 349 -20.31 4.94 -20.03
C HIS A 349 -19.64 5.81 -21.10
N ASN A 350 -18.54 5.36 -21.71
CA ASN A 350 -17.74 6.09 -22.70
C ASN A 350 -17.19 7.44 -22.21
N THR A 351 -17.03 7.63 -20.90
CA THR A 351 -16.37 8.82 -20.31
C THR A 351 -14.86 8.71 -20.39
N ILE A 352 -14.34 7.47 -20.44
CA ILE A 352 -12.93 7.18 -20.76
C ILE A 352 -12.84 6.12 -21.88
N SER A 353 -11.75 6.14 -22.64
CA SER A 353 -11.49 5.15 -23.68
C SER A 353 -11.03 3.80 -23.10
N ALA A 354 -11.20 2.72 -23.86
CA ALA A 354 -10.67 1.41 -23.48
C ALA A 354 -9.13 1.38 -23.37
N SER A 355 -8.41 2.23 -24.12
CA SER A 355 -6.96 2.43 -23.97
C SER A 355 -6.64 3.09 -22.63
N THR A 356 -7.35 4.16 -22.29
CA THR A 356 -7.19 4.86 -21.00
C THR A 356 -7.46 3.92 -19.83
N ALA A 357 -8.54 3.13 -19.90
CA ALA A 357 -8.86 2.13 -18.87
C ALA A 357 -7.74 1.08 -18.72
N LYS A 358 -7.15 0.59 -19.82
CA LYS A 358 -6.01 -0.34 -19.76
C LYS A 358 -4.79 0.30 -19.11
N ASP A 359 -4.51 1.56 -19.42
CA ASP A 359 -3.36 2.27 -18.88
C ASP A 359 -3.51 2.51 -17.36
N ILE A 360 -4.70 2.93 -16.92
CA ILE A 360 -5.05 3.11 -15.50
C ILE A 360 -4.94 1.78 -14.74
N LEU A 361 -5.50 0.70 -15.31
CA LEU A 361 -5.46 -0.64 -14.71
C LEU A 361 -4.11 -1.35 -14.86
N GLY A 362 -3.10 -0.69 -15.43
CA GLY A 362 -1.76 -1.26 -15.65
C GLY A 362 -1.75 -2.52 -16.54
N ILE A 363 -2.75 -2.66 -17.43
CA ILE A 363 -2.84 -3.78 -18.36
C ILE A 363 -1.78 -3.61 -19.45
N LYS A 364 -0.71 -4.41 -19.32
CA LYS A 364 0.41 -4.35 -20.25
C LYS A 364 0.04 -4.89 -21.64
N PRO A 365 0.64 -4.38 -22.73
CA PRO A 365 0.45 -4.93 -24.07
C PRO A 365 0.82 -6.42 -24.20
N THR A 366 1.68 -6.92 -23.31
CA THR A 366 2.08 -8.34 -23.25
C THR A 366 1.05 -9.25 -22.60
N TYR A 367 0.00 -8.70 -21.97
CA TYR A 367 -1.07 -9.49 -21.38
C TYR A 367 -2.01 -10.03 -22.47
N LYS A 368 -2.82 -11.03 -22.12
CA LYS A 368 -3.82 -11.57 -23.07
C LYS A 368 -4.77 -10.44 -23.52
N PRO A 369 -5.17 -10.38 -24.80
CA PRO A 369 -6.13 -9.38 -25.28
C PRO A 369 -7.46 -9.36 -24.50
N THR A 370 -7.89 -10.51 -23.99
CA THR A 370 -9.12 -10.68 -23.20
C THR A 370 -9.02 -10.17 -21.76
N THR A 371 -7.82 -9.78 -21.28
CA THR A 371 -7.60 -9.47 -19.86
C THR A 371 -8.58 -8.41 -19.33
N LEU A 372 -8.88 -7.37 -20.12
CA LEU A 372 -9.83 -6.33 -19.74
C LEU A 372 -11.26 -6.88 -19.59
N GLN A 373 -11.68 -7.78 -20.51
CA GLN A 373 -12.98 -8.45 -20.44
C GLN A 373 -13.06 -9.40 -19.23
N ASP A 374 -11.95 -10.09 -18.93
CA ASP A 374 -11.84 -10.96 -17.76
C ASP A 374 -11.94 -10.17 -16.45
N VAL A 375 -11.34 -8.97 -16.38
CA VAL A 375 -11.50 -8.03 -15.26
C VAL A 375 -12.97 -7.60 -15.14
N GLN A 376 -13.57 -7.09 -16.22
CA GLN A 376 -14.97 -6.65 -16.23
C GLN A 376 -15.91 -7.75 -15.72
N ARG A 377 -15.72 -8.99 -16.19
CA ARG A 377 -16.54 -10.14 -15.78
C ARG A 377 -16.42 -10.46 -14.29
N GLN A 378 -15.20 -10.44 -13.73
CA GLN A 378 -14.99 -10.74 -12.30
C GLN A 378 -15.54 -9.67 -11.36
N VAL A 379 -15.73 -8.47 -11.87
CA VAL A 379 -16.09 -7.28 -11.10
C VAL A 379 -17.61 -7.05 -11.04
N TYR A 380 -18.36 -7.59 -11.99
CA TYR A 380 -19.83 -7.58 -12.00
C TYR A 380 -20.48 -8.94 -11.69
N MET A 381 -19.68 -10.01 -11.58
CA MET A 381 -20.06 -11.27 -10.94
C MET A 381 -19.80 -11.20 -9.45
#